data_AF-A0A845CAW7-F1
#
_entry.id   AF-A0A845CAW7-F1
#
_cell.length_a   1.000
_cell.length_b   1.000
_cell.length_c   1.000
_cell.angle_alpha   90.00
_cell.angle_beta   90.00
_cell.angle_gamma   90.00
#
_symmetry.space_group_name_H-M   'P 1'
#
loop_
_entity.id
_entity.type
_entity.pdbx_description
1 polymer ?
#
loop_
_entity_poly.entity_id
_entity_poly.type
_entity_poly.pdbx_seq_one_letter_code
_entity_poly.pdbx_strand_id
1 'polypeptide(L)'
;MVRSPSVPRQTGRYHITRAAEEEVCAFVPFPLPPADPPLAIDGPTCNLHTAAMTEVVRLAVAGSVVPSPDWFLYGFVLKEAVVTSQMEGMQATFQNVAAFEATRQSDRLEGVLEICNYVAALEHARARRTDCRSASACCTRHTAF
;
A
#
# COMPACT_ATOMS: atom_id res chain seq x y z
N MET A 1 18.91 18.20 26.21
CA MET A 1 18.89 16.77 25.80
C MET A 1 19.71 16.67 24.52
N VAL A 2 20.96 16.22 24.64
CA VAL A 2 21.92 16.17 23.52
C VAL A 2 21.51 15.01 22.61
N ARG A 3 21.19 15.30 21.35
CA ARG A 3 21.03 14.25 20.32
C ARG A 3 22.43 13.67 20.05
N SER A 4 22.65 12.41 20.42
CA SER A 4 23.85 11.68 20.00
C SER A 4 23.94 11.65 18.47
N PRO A 5 25.14 11.74 17.87
CA PRO A 5 25.29 11.65 16.43
C PRO A 5 24.78 10.28 15.96
N SER A 6 23.77 10.26 15.09
CA SER A 6 23.18 9.04 14.59
C SER A 6 24.11 8.40 13.56
N VAL A 7 24.70 7.25 13.91
CA VAL A 7 25.34 6.38 12.91
C VAL A 7 24.28 6.00 11.88
N PRO A 8 24.52 6.18 10.56
CA PRO A 8 23.55 5.81 9.54
C PRO A 8 23.33 4.29 9.57
N ARG A 9 22.05 3.87 9.68
CA ARG A 9 21.67 2.45 9.67
C ARG A 9 21.99 1.85 8.31
N GLN A 10 22.68 0.71 8.30
CA GLN A 10 22.84 -0.09 7.10
C GLN A 10 21.55 -0.89 6.83
N THR A 11 20.90 -0.68 5.68
CA THR A 11 19.59 -1.27 5.34
C THR A 11 19.68 -2.53 4.50
N GLY A 12 20.88 -2.89 4.05
CA GLY A 12 21.12 -4.05 3.19
C GLY A 12 22.54 -4.06 2.63
N ARG A 13 22.74 -4.91 1.62
CA ARG A 13 23.99 -5.06 0.90
C ARG A 13 23.74 -5.18 -0.60
N TYR A 14 24.67 -4.67 -1.40
CA TYR A 14 24.66 -4.95 -2.83
C TYR A 14 25.33 -6.30 -3.10
N HIS A 15 24.69 -7.12 -3.93
CA HIS A 15 25.26 -8.30 -4.55
C HIS A 15 25.59 -7.95 -6.00
N ILE A 16 26.87 -8.03 -6.35
CA ILE A 16 27.35 -7.75 -7.71
C ILE A 16 27.53 -9.09 -8.40
N THR A 17 26.78 -9.31 -9.48
CA THR A 17 26.92 -10.49 -10.34
C THR A 17 27.37 -10.04 -11.72
N ARG A 18 28.35 -10.73 -12.30
CA ARG A 18 28.79 -10.50 -13.68
C ARG A 18 28.15 -11.53 -14.61
N ALA A 19 27.47 -11.06 -15.64
CA ALA A 19 26.95 -11.90 -16.71
C ALA A 19 27.49 -11.36 -18.05
N ALA A 20 28.29 -12.18 -18.74
CA ALA A 20 29.06 -11.76 -19.92
C ALA A 20 29.92 -10.49 -19.64
N GLU A 21 29.64 -9.38 -20.33
CA GLU A 21 30.35 -8.10 -20.18
C GLU A 21 29.60 -7.08 -19.28
N GLU A 22 28.46 -7.47 -18.70
CA GLU A 22 27.64 -6.57 -17.86
C GLU A 22 27.77 -6.91 -16.37
N GLU A 23 27.95 -5.86 -15.57
CA GLU A 23 27.88 -5.93 -14.10
C GLU A 23 26.48 -5.55 -13.64
N VAL A 24 25.80 -6.48 -12.94
CA VAL A 24 24.49 -6.24 -12.35
C VAL A 24 24.63 -6.10 -10.84
N CYS A 25 24.26 -4.94 -10.30
CA CYS A 25 24.24 -4.64 -8.88
C CYS A 25 22.82 -4.78 -8.32
N ALA A 26 22.55 -5.88 -7.62
CA ALA A 26 21.27 -6.11 -6.96
C ALA A 26 21.33 -5.69 -5.48
N PHE A 27 20.43 -4.80 -5.04
CA PHE A 27 20.30 -4.48 -3.62
C PHE A 27 19.52 -5.58 -2.90
N VAL A 28 20.13 -6.17 -1.87
CA VAL A 28 19.52 -7.17 -0.99
C VAL A 28 19.27 -6.54 0.37
N PRO A 29 18.02 -6.23 0.74
CA PRO A 29 17.70 -5.65 2.06
C PRO A 29 17.99 -6.66 3.17
N PHE A 30 18.39 -6.16 4.34
CA PHE A 30 18.44 -7.00 5.54
C PHE A 30 17.02 -7.35 6.01
N PRO A 31 16.83 -8.50 6.69
CA PRO A 31 15.52 -8.89 7.19
C PRO A 31 14.98 -7.87 8.20
N LEU A 32 13.66 -7.71 8.20
CA LEU A 32 12.96 -6.94 9.23
C LEU A 32 12.62 -7.84 10.44
N PRO A 33 12.63 -7.32 11.68
CA PRO A 33 12.94 -5.94 12.05
C PRO A 33 14.45 -5.63 12.03
N PRO A 34 14.85 -4.33 11.86
CA PRO A 34 16.26 -3.93 11.90
C PRO A 34 16.91 -4.27 13.24
N ALA A 35 18.09 -4.87 13.20
CA ALA A 35 18.83 -5.30 14.38
C ALA A 35 19.92 -4.31 14.82
N ASP A 36 20.51 -3.53 13.90
CA ASP A 36 21.66 -2.65 14.19
C ASP A 36 21.52 -1.24 13.58
N PRO A 37 21.22 -0.20 14.38
CA PRO A 37 20.69 -0.31 15.74
C PRO A 37 19.25 -0.87 15.72
N PRO A 38 18.78 -1.51 16.80
CA PRO A 38 17.39 -1.96 16.92
C PRO A 38 16.40 -0.83 16.66
N LEU A 39 15.20 -1.16 16.18
CA LEU A 39 14.13 -0.18 16.05
C LEU A 39 13.74 0.36 17.44
N ALA A 40 14.01 1.65 17.68
CA ALA A 40 13.65 2.30 18.92
C ALA A 40 12.19 2.79 18.88
N ILE A 41 11.34 2.23 19.72
CA ILE A 41 10.00 2.76 20.00
C ILE A 41 10.09 3.55 21.30
N ASP A 42 10.43 4.82 21.19
CA ASP A 42 10.59 5.72 22.33
C ASP A 42 9.23 6.23 22.86
N GLY A 43 9.24 6.95 23.98
CA GLY A 43 8.02 7.47 24.62
C GLY A 43 7.08 8.21 23.64
N PRO A 44 7.57 9.19 22.84
CA PRO A 44 6.76 9.86 21.83
C PRO A 44 6.15 8.90 20.79
N THR A 45 6.94 7.97 20.24
CA THR A 45 6.45 7.01 19.25
C THR A 45 5.42 6.06 19.85
N CYS A 46 5.64 5.61 21.09
CA CYS A 46 4.71 4.76 21.84
C CYS A 46 3.37 5.47 22.09
N ASN A 47 3.42 6.76 22.43
CA ASN A 47 2.22 7.58 22.64
C ASN A 47 1.43 7.75 21.33
N LEU A 48 2.11 8.05 20.22
CA LEU A 48 1.48 8.13 18.90
C LEU A 48 0.88 6.78 18.47
N HIS A 49 1.58 5.68 18.72
CA HIS A 49 1.07 4.33 18.44
C HIS A 49 -0.21 4.04 19.23
N THR A 50 -0.21 4.35 20.54
CA THR A 50 -1.37 4.17 21.41
C THR A 50 -2.57 5.01 20.95
N ALA A 51 -2.32 6.27 20.58
CA ALA A 51 -3.35 7.15 20.04
C ALA A 51 -3.92 6.61 18.71
N ALA A 52 -3.05 6.18 17.78
CA ALA A 52 -3.46 5.61 16.51
C ALA A 52 -4.31 4.34 16.70
N MET A 53 -3.89 3.43 17.59
CA MET A 53 -4.65 2.23 17.93
C MET A 53 -6.04 2.56 18.51
N THR A 54 -6.13 3.61 19.33
CA THR A 54 -7.40 4.07 19.90
C THR A 54 -8.37 4.54 18.82
N GLU A 55 -7.89 5.33 17.85
CA GLU A 55 -8.73 5.78 16.72
C GLU A 55 -9.10 4.63 15.77
N VAL A 56 -8.23 3.64 15.58
CA VAL A 56 -8.56 2.43 14.81
C VAL A 56 -9.71 1.65 15.47
N VAL A 57 -9.67 1.49 16.79
CA VAL A 57 -10.77 0.85 17.54
C VAL A 57 -12.04 1.67 17.42
N ARG A 58 -11.96 3.00 17.54
CA ARG A 58 -13.10 3.90 17.37
C ARG A 58 -13.71 3.80 15.97
N LEU A 59 -12.87 3.69 14.93
CA LEU A 59 -13.31 3.45 13.55
C LEU A 59 -14.02 2.09 13.43
N ALA A 60 -13.52 1.04 14.07
CA ALA A 60 -14.17 -0.27 14.06
C ALA A 60 -15.58 -0.23 14.69
N VAL A 61 -15.75 0.53 15.78
CA VAL A 61 -17.07 0.76 16.39
C VAL A 61 -17.98 1.59 15.48
N ALA A 62 -17.46 2.65 14.85
CA ALA A 62 -18.24 3.43 13.89
C ALA A 62 -18.64 2.62 12.64
N GLY A 63 -17.80 1.68 12.21
CA GLY A 63 -18.10 0.78 11.10
C GLY A 63 -19.20 -0.23 11.41
N SER A 64 -19.39 -0.63 12.67
CA SER A 64 -20.39 -1.64 13.05
C SER A 64 -21.84 -1.14 12.95
N VAL A 65 -22.03 0.18 12.91
CA VAL A 65 -23.36 0.81 12.77
C VAL A 65 -23.70 1.18 11.32
N VAL A 66 -22.83 0.86 10.36
CA VAL A 66 -23.07 1.18 8.95
C VAL A 66 -24.16 0.26 8.37
N PRO A 67 -25.23 0.82 7.76
CA PRO A 67 -26.36 0.02 7.28
C PRO A 67 -25.99 -0.98 6.17
N SER A 68 -25.06 -0.63 5.29
CA SER A 68 -24.53 -1.50 4.23
C SER A 68 -23.02 -1.36 4.15
N PRO A 69 -22.26 -2.29 4.76
CA PRO A 69 -20.81 -2.27 4.74
C PRO A 69 -20.24 -2.33 3.31
N ASP A 70 -20.89 -3.07 2.40
CA ASP A 70 -20.37 -3.28 1.04
C ASP A 70 -20.36 -1.98 0.22
N TRP A 71 -21.47 -1.23 0.20
CA TRP A 71 -21.54 0.05 -0.50
C TRP A 71 -20.64 1.12 0.13
N PHE A 72 -20.53 1.10 1.46
CA PHE A 72 -19.61 1.99 2.17
C PHE A 72 -18.16 1.69 1.81
N LEU A 73 -17.76 0.41 1.86
CA LEU A 73 -16.41 -0.03 1.51
C LEU A 73 -16.10 0.25 0.04
N TYR A 74 -17.05 0.06 -0.87
CA TYR A 74 -16.87 0.37 -2.28
C TYR A 74 -16.46 1.82 -2.50
N GLY A 75 -17.24 2.77 -1.96
CA GLY A 75 -16.93 4.20 -2.09
C GLY A 75 -15.60 4.59 -1.44
N PHE A 76 -15.25 3.98 -0.31
CA PHE A 76 -13.98 4.22 0.37
C PHE A 76 -12.78 3.69 -0.41
N VAL A 77 -12.87 2.45 -0.91
CA VAL A 77 -11.83 1.85 -1.75
C VAL A 77 -11.65 2.65 -3.02
N LEU A 78 -12.75 3.09 -3.65
CA LEU A 78 -12.67 3.88 -4.87
C LEU A 78 -12.03 5.25 -4.62
N LYS A 79 -12.37 5.91 -3.51
CA LYS A 79 -11.72 7.16 -3.11
C LYS A 79 -10.22 6.98 -2.87
N GLU A 80 -9.84 5.91 -2.18
CA GLU A 80 -8.43 5.65 -1.89
C GLU A 80 -7.65 5.31 -3.16
N ALA A 81 -8.20 4.48 -4.04
CA ALA A 81 -7.61 4.18 -5.35
C ALA A 81 -7.38 5.44 -6.20
N VAL A 82 -8.35 6.35 -6.23
CA VAL A 82 -8.22 7.65 -6.92
C VAL A 82 -7.07 8.48 -6.32
N VAL A 83 -7.01 8.61 -4.99
CA VAL A 83 -5.98 9.43 -4.32
C VAL A 83 -4.59 8.82 -4.50
N THR A 84 -4.47 7.49 -4.38
CA THR A 84 -3.20 6.78 -4.56
C THR A 84 -2.70 6.89 -6.00
N SER A 85 -3.57 6.67 -6.99
CA SER A 85 -3.22 6.86 -8.41
C SER A 85 -2.82 8.31 -8.71
N GLN A 86 -3.44 9.30 -8.05
CA GLN A 86 -3.02 10.70 -8.16
C GLN A 86 -1.63 10.99 -7.58
N MET A 87 -1.22 10.26 -6.53
CA MET A 87 0.15 10.36 -6.01
C MET A 87 1.18 9.77 -6.99
N GLU A 88 0.77 8.82 -7.83
CA GLU A 88 1.59 8.23 -8.90
C GLU A 88 1.60 9.09 -10.18
N GLY A 89 0.88 10.22 -10.18
CA GLY A 89 0.88 11.23 -11.24
C GLY A 89 -0.34 11.20 -12.15
N MET A 90 -1.24 10.23 -11.96
CA MET A 90 -2.46 10.12 -12.76
C MET A 90 -3.46 11.22 -12.39
N GLN A 91 -4.26 11.64 -13.36
CA GLN A 91 -5.20 12.75 -13.17
C GLN A 91 -6.66 12.28 -13.09
N ALA A 92 -6.95 10.98 -13.11
CA ALA A 92 -8.33 10.52 -13.03
C ALA A 92 -9.03 10.99 -11.74
N THR A 93 -10.30 11.34 -11.84
CA THR A 93 -11.15 11.77 -10.73
C THR A 93 -12.27 10.78 -10.51
N PHE A 94 -12.94 10.87 -9.36
CA PHE A 94 -14.14 10.08 -9.08
C PHE A 94 -15.23 10.23 -10.16
N GLN A 95 -15.41 11.44 -10.70
CA GLN A 95 -16.38 11.69 -11.78
C GLN A 95 -16.02 10.94 -13.07
N ASN A 96 -14.72 10.83 -13.38
CA ASN A 96 -14.26 10.09 -14.56
C ASN A 96 -14.58 8.59 -14.41
N VAL A 97 -14.38 8.02 -13.22
CA VAL A 97 -14.74 6.62 -12.94
C VAL A 97 -16.25 6.43 -13.00
N ALA A 98 -17.03 7.28 -12.34
CA ALA A 98 -18.48 7.19 -12.36
C ALA A 98 -19.06 7.31 -13.79
N ALA A 99 -18.51 8.20 -14.61
CA ALA A 99 -18.88 8.32 -16.02
C ALA A 99 -18.55 7.05 -16.82
N PHE A 100 -17.39 6.46 -16.55
CA PHE A 100 -16.97 5.21 -17.18
C PHE A 100 -17.84 4.03 -16.77
N GLU A 101 -18.21 3.91 -15.50
CA GLU A 101 -19.12 2.85 -15.03
C GLU A 101 -20.50 2.95 -15.70
N ALA A 102 -21.01 4.17 -15.88
CA ALA A 102 -22.32 4.41 -16.45
C ALA A 102 -22.37 4.26 -17.98
N THR A 103 -21.32 4.72 -18.69
CA THR A 103 -21.35 4.86 -20.16
C THR A 103 -20.27 4.07 -20.89
N ARG A 104 -19.32 3.48 -20.15
CA ARG A 104 -18.06 2.91 -20.68
C ARG A 104 -17.19 3.91 -21.44
N GLN A 105 -17.35 5.21 -21.16
CA GLN A 105 -16.58 6.30 -21.76
C GLN A 105 -15.98 7.20 -20.69
N SER A 106 -14.74 7.65 -20.90
CA SER A 106 -14.08 8.64 -20.08
C SER A 106 -12.99 9.37 -20.89
N ASP A 107 -12.82 10.65 -20.62
CA ASP A 107 -11.72 11.50 -21.10
C ASP A 107 -10.36 11.15 -20.46
N ARG A 108 -10.36 10.37 -19.38
CA ARG A 108 -9.16 9.94 -18.64
C ARG A 108 -9.08 8.41 -18.53
N LEU A 109 -9.27 7.73 -19.65
CA LEU A 109 -9.43 6.28 -19.70
C LEU A 109 -8.28 5.51 -19.03
N GLU A 110 -7.02 5.90 -19.26
CA GLU A 110 -5.86 5.23 -18.67
C GLU A 110 -5.91 5.23 -17.14
N GLY A 111 -6.12 6.40 -16.53
CA GLY A 111 -6.22 6.50 -15.07
C GLY A 111 -7.46 5.80 -14.51
N VAL A 112 -8.57 5.77 -15.26
CA VAL A 112 -9.76 5.01 -14.85
C VAL A 112 -9.49 3.51 -14.86
N LEU A 113 -8.80 2.99 -15.88
CA LEU A 113 -8.43 1.57 -15.95
C LEU A 113 -7.50 1.17 -14.81
N GLU A 114 -6.53 2.01 -14.46
CA GLU A 114 -5.66 1.78 -13.31
C GLU A 114 -6.44 1.70 -12.00
N ILE A 115 -7.38 2.62 -11.79
CA ILE A 115 -8.28 2.59 -10.62
C ILE A 115 -9.11 1.31 -10.61
N CYS A 116 -9.70 0.91 -11.74
CA CYS A 116 -10.44 -0.35 -11.84
C CYS A 116 -9.56 -1.56 -11.52
N ASN A 117 -8.31 -1.58 -12.02
CA ASN A 117 -7.33 -2.62 -11.73
C ASN A 117 -6.97 -2.65 -10.24
N TYR A 118 -6.84 -1.50 -9.58
CA TYR A 118 -6.61 -1.42 -8.14
C TYR A 118 -7.74 -2.07 -7.34
N VAL A 119 -9.00 -1.73 -7.65
CA VAL A 119 -10.17 -2.32 -6.99
C VAL A 119 -10.21 -3.84 -7.20
N ALA A 120 -10.01 -4.29 -8.44
CA ALA A 120 -9.99 -5.72 -8.78
C ALA A 120 -8.85 -6.47 -8.06
N ALA A 121 -7.67 -5.86 -7.94
CA ALA A 121 -6.54 -6.43 -7.22
C ALA A 121 -6.83 -6.56 -5.72
N LEU A 122 -7.45 -5.55 -5.11
CA LEU A 122 -7.85 -5.58 -3.70
C LEU A 122 -8.90 -6.66 -3.42
N GLU A 123 -9.93 -6.77 -4.26
CA GLU A 123 -10.95 -7.81 -4.16
C GLU A 123 -10.32 -9.21 -4.29
N HIS A 124 -9.42 -9.38 -5.27
CA HIS A 124 -8.70 -10.63 -5.45
C HIS A 124 -7.86 -11.01 -4.22
N ALA A 125 -7.12 -10.05 -3.67
CA ALA A 125 -6.31 -10.26 -2.46
C ALA A 125 -7.18 -10.63 -1.25
N ARG A 126 -8.33 -9.96 -1.08
CA ARG A 126 -9.30 -10.26 -0.01
C ARG A 126 -9.85 -11.68 -0.12
N ALA A 127 -10.21 -12.12 -1.31
CA ALA A 127 -10.70 -13.48 -1.55
C ALA A 127 -9.67 -14.56 -1.21
N ARG A 128 -8.37 -14.26 -1.34
CA ARG A 128 -7.26 -15.20 -1.07
C ARG A 128 -6.69 -15.14 0.35
N ARG A 129 -7.27 -14.34 1.26
CA ARG A 129 -6.72 -14.08 2.61
C ARG A 129 -6.48 -15.33 3.47
N THR A 130 -7.14 -16.46 3.20
CA THR A 130 -6.93 -17.73 3.92
C THR A 130 -5.64 -18.46 3.53
N ASP A 131 -5.06 -18.14 2.36
CA ASP A 131 -3.84 -18.78 1.84
C ASP A 131 -2.56 -17.99 2.20
N CYS A 132 -2.71 -16.76 2.69
CA CYS A 132 -1.62 -15.80 2.89
C CYS A 132 -0.87 -16.02 4.21
N ARG A 133 -0.02 -17.06 4.27
CA ARG A 133 1.06 -17.15 5.28
C ARG A 133 2.45 -16.83 4.71
N SER A 134 2.61 -16.71 3.39
CA SER A 134 3.89 -16.41 2.73
C SER A 134 3.83 -15.15 1.87
N ALA A 135 4.94 -14.41 1.80
CA ALA A 135 5.10 -13.18 1.01
C ALA A 135 4.87 -13.38 -0.51
N SER A 136 4.95 -14.62 -1.01
CA SER A 136 4.75 -14.97 -2.42
C SER A 136 3.33 -14.73 -2.94
N ALA A 137 2.31 -14.69 -2.07
CA ALA A 137 0.92 -14.51 -2.48
C ALA A 137 0.56 -13.05 -2.84
N CYS A 138 1.34 -12.06 -2.37
CA CYS A 138 1.09 -10.64 -2.63
C CYS A 138 1.45 -10.23 -4.08
N CYS A 139 2.39 -10.94 -4.72
CA CYS A 139 2.91 -10.58 -6.04
C CYS A 139 2.08 -11.11 -7.22
N THR A 140 0.97 -11.81 -6.98
CA THR A 140 0.31 -12.64 -8.00
C THR A 140 -0.52 -11.85 -9.04
N ARG A 141 -0.65 -10.52 -8.94
CA ARG A 141 -1.52 -9.74 -9.84
C ARG A 141 -1.07 -8.29 -10.08
N HIS A 142 0.18 -8.09 -10.49
CA HIS A 142 0.58 -6.81 -11.09
C HIS A 142 0.33 -6.76 -12.62
N THR A 143 -0.12 -7.88 -13.22
CA THR A 143 -0.36 -8.03 -14.65
C THR A 143 -1.70 -8.70 -14.90
N ALA A 144 -2.77 -7.91 -14.95
CA ALA A 144 -4.00 -8.31 -15.62
C ALA A 144 -4.69 -7.03 -16.12
N PHE A 145 -4.64 -6.87 -17.45
CA PHE A 145 -5.05 -5.72 -18.28
C PHE A 145 -4.06 -4.57 -18.34
#